data_AF-A0A0F9QBV0-F1
#
_entry.id   AF-A0A0F9QBV0-F1
#
_cell.length_a   1.000
_cell.length_b   1.000
_cell.length_c   1.000
_cell.angle_alpha   90.00
_cell.angle_beta   90.00
_cell.angle_gamma   90.00
#
_symmetry.space_group_name_H-M   'P 1'
#
loop_
_entity.id
_entity.type
_entity.pdbx_description
1 polymer ?
#
loop_
_entity_poly.entity_id
_entity_poly.type
_entity_poly.pdbx_seq_one_letter_code
_entity_poly.pdbx_strand_id
1 'polypeptide(L)'
;MVVSILDRGRDAVNVRPPDTERLVSMLTQSTTFGDARLPARFWDKVRIGAIPDYRPDLDPCWEWTGAIGFWGYGNFGNGRRNDGRCKTVRAHRWAYEHLVGPIPQGLELDHLCRNHACVNYLHIEAVTRRENLLRGDTFAAVNARKTHCLRGHPFNDENTYHRSDRRGRQCRICKSEASSREYYRHQMRRRRR
;
A
#
# COMPACT_ATOMS: atom_id res chain seq x y z
N MET A 1 -21.75 -62.01 -16.04
CA MET A 1 -21.59 -61.94 -14.57
C MET A 1 -20.59 -63.00 -14.19
N VAL A 2 -19.43 -62.80 -13.58
CA VAL A 2 -18.72 -61.64 -13.01
C VAL A 2 -17.23 -62.02 -13.19
N VAL A 3 -16.42 -61.19 -13.84
CA VAL A 3 -14.97 -61.44 -13.98
C VAL A 3 -14.27 -60.69 -12.86
N SER A 4 -13.74 -61.44 -11.90
CA SER A 4 -12.80 -60.97 -10.89
C SER A 4 -11.49 -60.58 -11.54
N ILE A 5 -11.05 -59.34 -11.35
CA ILE A 5 -9.69 -58.91 -11.68
C ILE A 5 -9.03 -58.42 -10.40
N LEU A 6 -7.92 -59.10 -10.10
CA LEU A 6 -7.05 -58.91 -8.96
C LEU A 6 -6.39 -57.54 -8.97
N ASP A 7 -6.41 -56.92 -7.79
CA ASP A 7 -5.76 -55.67 -7.43
C ASP A 7 -4.23 -55.81 -7.50
N ARG A 8 -3.56 -54.94 -8.27
CA ARG A 8 -2.10 -54.88 -8.35
C ARG A 8 -1.62 -53.73 -7.48
N GLY A 9 -0.90 -54.09 -6.41
CA GLY A 9 -0.21 -53.16 -5.52
C GLY A 9 0.69 -52.19 -6.28
N ARG A 10 0.62 -50.92 -5.87
CA ARG A 10 1.65 -49.91 -6.11
C ARG A 10 2.32 -49.60 -4.79
N ASP A 11 3.63 -49.74 -4.80
CA ASP A 11 4.55 -49.37 -3.72
C ASP A 11 4.33 -47.91 -3.31
N ALA A 12 3.80 -47.72 -2.11
CA ALA A 12 3.76 -46.42 -1.46
C ALA A 12 5.17 -46.09 -0.96
N VAL A 13 5.87 -45.23 -1.71
CA VAL A 13 7.13 -44.63 -1.28
C VAL A 13 6.83 -43.81 -0.03
N ASN A 14 7.30 -44.28 1.12
CA ASN A 14 7.12 -43.62 2.42
C ASN A 14 8.03 -42.38 2.48
N VAL A 15 7.58 -41.29 1.82
CA VAL A 15 8.21 -39.98 1.94
C VAL A 15 7.79 -39.42 3.29
N ARG A 16 8.71 -39.47 4.25
CA ARG A 16 8.55 -38.84 5.56
C ARG A 16 8.14 -37.37 5.31
N PRO A 17 6.98 -36.92 5.82
CA PRO A 17 6.56 -35.53 5.61
C PRO A 17 7.66 -34.62 6.16
N PRO A 18 7.98 -33.50 5.48
CA PRO A 18 8.99 -32.58 5.99
C PRO A 18 8.60 -32.17 7.41
N ASP A 19 9.56 -32.24 8.35
CA ASP A 19 9.40 -31.86 9.76
C ASP A 19 8.68 -30.51 9.84
N THR A 20 7.37 -30.56 10.09
CA THR A 20 6.53 -29.38 10.24
C THR A 20 7.03 -28.56 11.43
N GLU A 21 7.66 -29.18 12.43
CA GLU A 21 8.32 -28.47 13.53
C GLU A 21 9.54 -27.65 13.08
N ARG A 22 10.33 -28.09 12.08
CA ARG A 22 11.43 -27.28 11.53
C ARG A 22 10.94 -26.13 10.65
N LEU A 23 9.82 -26.32 9.93
CA LEU A 23 9.18 -25.26 9.16
C LEU A 23 8.46 -24.25 10.05
N VAL A 24 7.81 -24.70 11.13
CA VAL A 24 7.17 -23.83 12.13
C VAL A 24 8.22 -23.12 12.99
N SER A 25 9.34 -23.77 13.33
CA SER A 25 10.47 -23.15 14.05
C SER A 25 11.16 -22.02 13.27
N MET A 26 11.14 -22.08 11.92
CA MET A 26 11.57 -20.96 11.07
C MET A 26 10.54 -19.83 10.96
N LEU A 27 9.25 -20.12 11.22
CA LEU A 27 8.16 -19.15 11.20
C LEU A 27 7.85 -18.54 12.58
N THR A 28 8.47 -19.03 13.65
CA THR A 28 8.35 -18.51 15.04
C THR A 28 9.53 -17.64 15.48
N GLN A 29 10.45 -17.31 14.58
CA GLN A 29 11.34 -16.18 14.84
C GLN A 29 10.48 -14.93 14.77
N SER A 30 10.08 -14.41 15.93
CA SER A 30 9.70 -13.01 16.05
C SER A 30 10.77 -12.21 15.31
N THR A 31 10.42 -11.67 14.14
CA THR A 31 11.25 -10.79 13.31
C THR A 31 11.59 -9.57 14.15
N THR A 32 12.76 -9.64 14.78
CA THR A 32 12.87 -9.20 16.17
C THR A 32 13.14 -7.71 16.24
N PHE A 33 12.30 -7.00 16.98
CA PHE A 33 12.68 -5.71 17.55
C PHE A 33 14.09 -5.82 18.13
N GLY A 34 15.02 -4.93 17.74
CA GLY A 34 16.43 -5.02 18.14
C GLY A 34 17.37 -5.75 17.16
N ASP A 35 16.95 -6.05 15.93
CA ASP A 35 17.81 -6.66 14.89
C ASP A 35 19.16 -5.92 14.72
N ALA A 36 20.25 -6.68 14.77
CA ALA A 36 21.63 -6.18 14.76
C ALA A 36 22.06 -5.50 13.45
N ARG A 37 21.30 -5.68 12.36
CA ARG A 37 21.52 -4.95 11.10
C ARG A 37 21.26 -3.45 11.23
N LEU A 38 20.51 -3.04 12.26
CA LEU A 38 20.32 -1.65 12.63
C LEU A 38 21.19 -1.29 13.84
N PRO A 39 21.82 -0.10 13.85
CA PRO A 39 22.72 0.28 14.93
C PRO A 39 21.95 0.55 16.24
N ALA A 40 22.57 0.34 17.39
CA ALA A 40 21.98 0.61 18.71
C ALA A 40 21.34 2.02 18.82
N ARG A 41 22.02 3.05 18.31
CA ARG A 41 21.51 4.45 18.26
C ARG A 41 20.19 4.63 17.49
N PHE A 42 19.82 3.67 16.64
CA PHE A 42 18.51 3.60 16.00
C PHE A 42 17.49 3.05 16.98
N TRP A 43 17.77 1.87 17.56
CA TRP A 43 16.91 1.19 18.54
C TRP A 43 16.65 2.00 19.81
N ASP A 44 17.61 2.81 20.25
CA ASP A 44 17.43 3.78 21.36
C ASP A 44 16.29 4.79 21.11
N LYS A 45 15.85 4.91 19.86
CA LYS A 45 14.77 5.81 19.41
C LYS A 45 13.53 5.07 18.94
N VAL A 46 13.40 3.80 19.30
CA VAL A 46 12.25 2.97 18.96
C VAL A 46 11.63 2.44 20.23
N ARG A 47 10.32 2.56 20.36
CA ARG A 47 9.53 1.89 21.40
C ARG A 47 8.48 0.99 20.78
N ILE A 48 8.07 -0.04 21.51
CA ILE A 48 6.89 -0.83 21.13
C ILE A 48 5.65 0.00 21.46
N GLY A 49 4.85 0.29 20.43
CA GLY A 49 3.60 1.06 20.51
C GLY A 49 2.38 0.15 20.58
N ALA A 50 1.24 0.68 20.18
CA ALA A 50 -0.01 -0.08 20.10
C ALA A 50 -0.14 -0.86 18.77
N ILE A 51 -1.02 -1.86 18.78
CA ILE A 51 -1.54 -2.49 17.56
C ILE A 51 -2.49 -1.49 16.88
N PRO A 52 -2.43 -1.27 15.55
CA PRO A 52 -3.31 -0.32 14.87
C PRO A 52 -4.77 -0.77 14.86
N ASP A 53 -5.69 0.08 15.32
CA ASP A 53 -7.13 -0.27 15.47
C ASP A 53 -7.80 -0.81 14.20
N TYR A 54 -7.46 -0.28 13.04
CA TYR A 54 -8.07 -0.67 11.75
C TYR A 54 -7.26 -1.76 11.01
N ARG A 55 -6.13 -2.21 11.58
CA ARG A 55 -5.33 -3.36 11.14
C ARG A 55 -4.92 -4.22 12.34
N PRO A 56 -5.90 -4.82 13.06
CA PRO A 56 -5.63 -5.64 14.24
C PRO A 56 -4.93 -6.96 13.93
N ASP A 57 -4.81 -7.31 12.65
CA ASP A 57 -4.05 -8.44 12.13
C ASP A 57 -2.53 -8.20 12.09
N LEU A 58 -2.08 -6.96 12.31
CA LEU A 58 -0.66 -6.62 12.42
C LEU A 58 -0.16 -6.72 13.86
N ASP A 59 1.16 -6.79 13.99
CA ASP A 59 1.86 -6.68 15.28
C ASP A 59 1.78 -5.24 15.84
N PRO A 60 2.28 -5.00 17.07
CA PRO A 60 2.45 -3.65 17.58
C PRO A 60 3.37 -2.79 16.70
N CYS A 61 3.06 -1.50 16.58
CA CYS A 61 3.94 -0.56 15.88
C CYS A 61 5.30 -0.44 16.58
N TRP A 62 6.37 -0.26 15.80
CA TRP A 62 7.65 0.21 16.31
C TRP A 62 7.68 1.73 16.19
N GLU A 63 7.32 2.43 17.25
CA GLU A 63 7.15 3.87 17.21
C GLU A 63 8.48 4.60 17.35
N TRP A 64 8.74 5.50 16.41
CA TRP A 64 9.89 6.39 16.45
C TRP A 64 9.71 7.47 17.53
N THR A 65 10.64 7.54 18.47
CA THR A 65 10.69 8.54 19.54
C THR A 65 11.71 9.65 19.29
N GLY A 66 12.46 9.56 18.19
CA GLY A 66 13.41 10.58 17.76
C GLY A 66 12.75 11.79 17.08
N ALA A 67 13.55 12.55 16.32
CA ALA A 67 13.05 13.72 15.59
C ALA A 67 11.93 13.33 14.60
N ILE A 68 10.77 13.99 14.72
CA ILE A 68 9.62 13.84 13.83
C ILE A 68 9.50 15.07 12.94
N GLY A 69 9.31 14.87 11.64
CA GLY A 69 9.07 15.96 10.69
C GLY A 69 7.62 16.43 10.69
N PHE A 70 7.35 17.55 10.01
CA PHE A 70 6.00 18.15 9.91
C PHE A 70 4.89 17.16 9.52
N TRP A 71 5.18 16.22 8.61
CA TRP A 71 4.22 15.22 8.13
C TRP A 71 4.13 13.96 9.02
N GLY A 72 4.69 13.96 10.22
CA GLY A 72 4.65 12.84 11.17
C GLY A 72 5.73 11.76 10.95
N TYR A 73 6.49 11.83 9.86
CA TYR A 73 7.55 10.87 9.59
C TYR A 73 8.80 11.09 10.45
N GLY A 74 9.29 10.00 11.05
CA GLY A 74 10.56 9.96 11.77
C GLY A 74 11.77 10.26 10.89
N ASN A 75 12.73 10.97 11.47
CA ASN A 75 14.00 11.36 10.87
C ASN A 75 15.15 10.77 11.69
N PHE A 76 16.09 10.14 10.99
CA PHE A 76 17.28 9.52 11.55
C PHE A 76 18.55 10.15 10.97
N GLY A 77 19.49 10.54 11.83
CA GLY A 77 20.79 11.05 11.39
C GLY A 77 21.68 9.89 10.93
N ASN A 78 22.05 9.85 9.66
CA ASN A 78 23.00 8.92 9.07
C ASN A 78 24.43 9.50 9.07
N GLY A 79 25.02 9.63 10.26
CA GLY A 79 26.40 10.09 10.43
C GLY A 79 26.60 11.60 10.22
N ARG A 80 27.79 12.07 10.61
CA ARG A 80 28.28 13.44 10.36
C ARG A 80 29.00 13.48 9.01
N ARG A 81 28.73 14.52 8.23
CA ARG A 81 29.46 14.88 7.02
C ARG A 81 30.73 15.64 7.40
N ASN A 82 31.65 15.78 6.43
CA ASN A 82 32.90 16.52 6.61
C ASN A 82 32.69 18.02 6.93
N ASP A 83 31.53 18.58 6.58
CA ASP A 83 31.13 19.97 6.90
C ASP A 83 30.49 20.12 8.29
N GLY A 84 30.52 19.06 9.11
CA GLY A 84 29.92 19.03 10.44
C GLY A 84 28.40 18.81 10.47
N ARG A 85 27.72 18.80 9.31
CA ARG A 85 26.26 18.59 9.24
C ARG A 85 25.91 17.10 9.30
N CYS A 86 24.81 16.75 9.94
CA CYS A 86 24.30 15.37 9.91
C CYS A 86 23.49 15.11 8.63
N LYS A 87 23.77 14.00 7.93
CA LYS A 87 22.92 13.57 6.80
C LYS A 87 21.65 12.93 7.36
N THR A 88 20.52 13.59 7.28
CA THR A 88 19.25 13.04 7.77
C THR A 88 18.55 12.21 6.71
N VAL A 89 18.01 11.05 7.10
CA VAL A 89 17.17 10.16 6.28
C VAL A 89 15.85 9.88 7.00
N ARG A 90 14.84 9.36 6.29
CA ARG A 90 13.60 8.90 6.94
C ARG A 90 13.86 7.62 7.74
N ALA A 91 13.42 7.59 8.99
CA ALA A 91 13.69 6.48 9.91
C ALA A 91 13.07 5.15 9.43
N HIS A 92 11.82 5.19 8.94
CA HIS A 92 11.15 4.00 8.40
C HIS A 92 11.85 3.46 7.14
N ARG A 93 12.34 4.36 6.27
CA ARG A 93 13.11 3.99 5.08
C ARG A 93 14.44 3.36 5.45
N TRP A 94 15.13 3.92 6.44
CA TRP A 94 16.37 3.36 6.97
C TRP A 94 16.14 1.93 7.49
N ALA A 95 15.10 1.73 8.31
CA ALA A 95 14.74 0.40 8.79
C ALA A 95 14.44 -0.58 7.65
N TYR A 96 13.58 -0.18 6.71
CA TYR A 96 13.22 -1.03 5.56
C TYR A 96 14.44 -1.41 4.71
N GLU A 97 15.29 -0.46 4.36
CA GLU A 97 16.45 -0.72 3.51
C GLU A 97 17.49 -1.66 4.16
N HIS A 98 17.62 -1.66 5.49
CA HIS A 98 18.56 -2.53 6.22
C HIS A 98 17.97 -3.90 6.57
N LEU A 99 16.66 -3.99 6.79
CA LEU A 99 15.99 -5.22 7.22
C LEU A 99 15.40 -6.02 6.06
N VAL A 100 15.02 -5.35 4.97
CA VAL A 100 14.41 -5.95 3.78
C VAL A 100 15.35 -5.83 2.58
N GLY A 101 15.82 -4.61 2.28
CA GLY A 101 16.70 -4.35 1.14
C GLY A 101 16.31 -3.08 0.37
N PRO A 102 16.99 -2.79 -0.75
CA PRO A 102 16.79 -1.55 -1.49
C PRO A 102 15.36 -1.42 -2.00
N ILE A 103 14.79 -0.21 -1.88
CA ILE A 103 13.45 0.07 -2.39
C ILE A 103 13.50 0.07 -3.92
N PRO A 104 12.69 -0.76 -4.60
CA PRO A 104 12.71 -0.83 -6.06
C PRO A 104 12.39 0.52 -6.70
N GLN A 105 12.98 0.77 -7.87
CA GLN A 105 12.77 2.02 -8.60
C GLN A 105 11.29 2.22 -8.93
N GLY A 106 10.79 3.44 -8.69
CA GLY A 106 9.40 3.80 -8.96
C GLY A 106 8.40 3.40 -7.87
N LEU A 107 8.85 2.75 -6.80
CA LEU A 107 8.02 2.42 -5.64
C LEU A 107 8.22 3.40 -4.48
N GLU A 108 7.15 3.58 -3.72
CA GLU A 108 7.07 4.37 -2.49
C GLU A 108 6.74 3.44 -1.32
N LEU A 109 7.20 3.79 -0.12
CA LEU A 109 6.86 3.04 1.09
C LEU A 109 5.50 3.51 1.62
N ASP A 110 4.53 2.61 1.69
CA ASP A 110 3.19 2.82 2.26
C ASP A 110 3.10 2.18 3.64
N HIS A 111 2.68 2.96 4.63
CA HIS A 111 2.41 2.47 5.98
C HIS A 111 1.05 1.79 6.01
N LEU A 112 1.06 0.46 6.01
CA LEU A 112 -0.12 -0.38 6.24
C LEU A 112 -0.79 -0.05 7.58
N CYS A 113 0.03 0.40 8.55
CA CYS A 113 -0.37 0.81 9.89
C CYS A 113 -0.71 2.30 10.03
N ARG A 114 -0.72 3.12 8.95
CA ARG A 114 -1.18 4.55 8.89
C ARG A 114 -0.60 5.44 9.99
N ASN A 115 0.44 4.95 10.66
CA ASN A 115 1.21 5.65 11.65
C ASN A 115 2.55 6.00 10.99
N HIS A 116 2.70 7.26 10.55
CA HIS A 116 3.92 7.71 9.86
C HIS A 116 5.18 7.65 10.74
N ALA A 117 5.03 7.59 12.07
CA ALA A 117 6.13 7.42 13.01
C ALA A 117 6.53 5.94 13.19
N CYS A 118 5.75 4.99 12.66
CA CYS A 118 6.11 3.57 12.71
C CYS A 118 7.32 3.27 11.82
N VAL A 119 8.28 2.52 12.35
CA VAL A 119 9.49 2.05 11.65
C VAL A 119 9.54 0.52 11.54
N ASN A 120 8.46 -0.17 11.92
CA ASN A 120 8.35 -1.62 11.75
C ASN A 120 8.29 -1.94 10.26
N TYR A 121 9.30 -2.63 9.74
CA TYR A 121 9.39 -2.94 8.33
C TYR A 121 8.27 -3.87 7.85
N LEU A 122 7.68 -4.68 8.74
CA LEU A 122 6.52 -5.52 8.45
C LEU A 122 5.22 -4.71 8.27
N HIS A 123 5.19 -3.47 8.76
CA HIS A 123 4.05 -2.56 8.58
C HIS A 123 4.20 -1.70 7.33
N ILE A 124 5.22 -1.95 6.50
CA ILE A 124 5.58 -1.14 5.36
C ILE A 124 5.56 -2.00 4.10
N GLU A 125 4.86 -1.53 3.08
CA GLU A 125 4.83 -2.16 1.76
C GLU A 125 5.42 -1.20 0.72
N ALA A 126 6.30 -1.69 -0.15
CA ALA A 126 6.77 -0.93 -1.30
C ALA A 126 5.73 -1.03 -2.42
N VAL A 127 5.02 0.07 -2.69
CA VAL A 127 3.91 0.13 -3.64
C VAL A 127 4.12 1.21 -4.68
N THR A 128 3.36 1.17 -5.78
CA THR A 128 3.40 2.28 -6.74
C THR A 128 2.83 3.56 -6.10
N ARG A 129 3.28 4.73 -6.55
CA ARG A 129 2.69 6.01 -6.13
C ARG A 129 1.17 6.07 -6.31
N ARG A 130 0.66 5.47 -7.39
CA ARG A 130 -0.79 5.40 -7.65
C ARG A 130 -1.50 4.63 -6.54
N GLU A 131 -0.98 3.46 -6.19
CA GLU A 131 -1.55 2.62 -5.14
C GLU A 131 -1.51 3.34 -3.78
N ASN A 132 -0.36 3.90 -3.40
CA ASN A 132 -0.20 4.69 -2.19
C ASN A 132 -1.25 5.82 -2.09
N LEU A 133 -1.44 6.57 -3.18
CA LEU A 133 -2.43 7.66 -3.23
C LEU A 133 -3.87 7.16 -3.13
N LEU A 134 -4.19 6.01 -3.74
CA LEU A 134 -5.55 5.44 -3.76
C LEU A 134 -5.95 4.79 -2.44
N ARG A 135 -4.98 4.28 -1.67
CA ARG A 135 -5.21 3.72 -0.35
C ARG A 135 -5.47 4.78 0.74
N GLY A 136 -5.07 6.03 0.50
CA GLY A 136 -5.33 7.16 1.40
C GLY A 136 -6.64 7.91 1.15
N ASP A 137 -6.72 9.14 1.66
CA ASP A 137 -7.90 10.03 1.56
C ASP A 137 -7.69 11.24 0.66
N THR A 138 -6.81 11.11 -0.32
CA THR A 138 -6.59 12.15 -1.32
C THR A 138 -7.85 12.39 -2.16
N PHE A 139 -7.99 13.57 -2.77
CA PHE A 139 -9.09 13.84 -3.71
C PHE A 139 -9.14 12.81 -4.85
N ALA A 140 -7.99 12.28 -5.27
CA ALA A 140 -7.92 11.22 -6.26
C ALA A 140 -8.57 9.93 -5.75
N ALA A 141 -8.25 9.51 -4.53
CA ALA A 141 -8.82 8.32 -3.89
C ALA A 141 -10.33 8.47 -3.66
N VAL A 142 -10.76 9.59 -3.09
CA VAL A 142 -12.18 9.91 -2.87
C VAL A 142 -12.93 9.89 -4.20
N ASN A 143 -12.39 10.52 -5.25
CA ASN A 143 -13.03 10.52 -6.57
C ASN A 143 -13.03 9.14 -7.23
N ALA A 144 -12.02 8.32 -7.01
CA ALA A 144 -11.96 6.94 -7.51
C ALA A 144 -13.03 6.06 -6.85
N ARG A 145 -13.21 6.18 -5.52
CA ARG A 145 -14.21 5.43 -4.73
C ARG A 145 -15.67 5.80 -5.04
N LYS A 146 -15.94 6.96 -5.65
CA LYS A 146 -17.31 7.36 -6.00
C LYS A 146 -17.98 6.31 -6.89
N THR A 147 -19.15 5.84 -6.48
CA THR A 147 -19.98 4.93 -7.28
C THR A 147 -20.97 5.67 -8.16
N HIS A 148 -21.24 6.95 -7.87
CA HIS A 148 -22.20 7.79 -8.58
C HIS A 148 -21.64 9.18 -8.84
N CYS A 149 -22.10 9.82 -9.92
CA CYS A 149 -21.81 11.22 -10.18
C CYS A 149 -22.65 12.13 -9.25
N LEU A 150 -22.38 13.44 -9.26
CA LEU A 150 -23.10 14.43 -8.43
C LEU A 150 -24.61 14.52 -8.69
N ARG A 151 -25.12 13.86 -9.74
CA ARG A 151 -26.55 13.82 -10.12
C ARG A 151 -27.17 12.44 -9.91
N GLY A 152 -26.46 11.54 -9.22
CA GLY A 152 -26.96 10.20 -8.92
C GLY A 152 -26.82 9.17 -10.05
N HIS A 153 -26.17 9.48 -11.18
CA HIS A 153 -25.94 8.48 -12.22
C HIS A 153 -24.76 7.56 -11.86
N PRO A 154 -24.87 6.24 -12.07
CA PRO A 154 -23.84 5.28 -11.66
C PRO A 154 -22.58 5.39 -12.51
N PHE A 155 -21.41 5.18 -11.90
CA PHE A 155 -20.14 5.00 -12.61
C PHE A 155 -19.89 3.51 -12.84
N ASN A 156 -20.57 2.94 -13.84
CA ASN A 156 -20.35 1.58 -14.36
C ASN A 156 -19.72 1.63 -15.77
N ASP A 157 -19.50 0.49 -16.41
CA ASP A 157 -18.85 0.43 -17.73
C ASP A 157 -19.66 1.11 -18.84
N GLU A 158 -21.01 1.08 -18.77
CA GLU A 158 -21.85 1.74 -19.75
C GLU A 158 -21.93 3.26 -19.59
N ASN A 159 -21.78 3.80 -18.37
CA ASN A 159 -21.97 5.22 -18.09
C ASN A 159 -20.67 5.96 -17.71
N THR A 160 -19.54 5.26 -17.59
CA THR A 160 -18.24 5.88 -17.31
C THR A 160 -17.52 6.25 -18.60
N TYR A 161 -17.30 7.55 -18.80
CA TYR A 161 -16.45 8.07 -19.87
C TYR A 161 -15.09 8.47 -19.30
N HIS A 162 -14.03 7.77 -19.69
CA HIS A 162 -12.66 8.18 -19.40
C HIS A 162 -12.23 9.23 -20.42
N ARG A 163 -11.76 10.38 -19.92
CA ARG A 163 -11.31 11.47 -20.79
C ARG A 163 -10.03 11.07 -21.51
N SER A 164 -9.86 11.54 -22.75
CA SER A 164 -8.66 11.31 -23.56
C SER A 164 -7.39 11.88 -22.93
N ASP A 165 -7.52 12.96 -22.14
CA ASP A 165 -6.42 13.57 -21.38
C ASP A 165 -5.95 12.73 -20.17
N ARG A 166 -6.64 11.62 -19.88
CA ARG A 166 -6.42 10.74 -18.72
C ARG A 166 -6.51 11.44 -17.35
N ARG A 167 -7.05 12.66 -17.28
CA ARG A 167 -7.17 13.45 -16.04
C ARG A 167 -8.44 13.16 -15.25
N GLY A 168 -9.26 12.22 -15.69
CA GLY A 168 -10.41 11.75 -14.92
C GLY A 168 -11.49 11.07 -15.74
N ARG A 169 -12.64 10.87 -15.08
CA ARG A 169 -13.84 10.32 -15.69
C ARG A 169 -14.99 11.33 -15.69
N GLN A 170 -15.94 11.15 -16.59
CA GLN A 170 -17.22 11.86 -16.62
C GLN A 170 -18.35 10.83 -16.71
N CYS A 171 -19.54 11.25 -16.29
CA CYS A 171 -20.75 10.48 -16.51
C CYS A 171 -21.24 10.74 -17.95
N ARG A 172 -21.44 9.67 -18.73
CA ARG A 172 -21.88 9.75 -20.14
C ARG A 172 -23.26 10.41 -20.24
N ILE A 173 -24.19 10.08 -19.35
CA ILE A 173 -25.51 10.73 -19.27
C ILE A 173 -25.35 12.25 -19.07
N CYS A 174 -24.52 12.67 -18.10
CA CYS A 174 -24.22 14.09 -17.88
C CYS A 174 -23.58 14.79 -19.07
N LYS A 175 -22.65 14.11 -19.73
CA LYS A 175 -22.01 14.65 -20.93
C LYS A 175 -23.04 14.84 -22.05
N SER A 176 -23.87 13.83 -22.29
CA SER A 176 -24.91 13.86 -23.33
C SER A 176 -25.90 14.99 -23.10
N GLU A 177 -26.47 15.10 -21.90
CA GLU A 177 -27.41 16.17 -21.59
C GLU A 177 -26.82 17.57 -21.74
N ALA A 178 -25.56 17.76 -21.34
CA ALA A 178 -24.87 19.04 -21.51
C ALA A 178 -24.71 19.39 -23.00
N SER A 179 -24.28 18.42 -23.82
CA SER A 179 -24.16 18.59 -25.27
C SER A 179 -25.50 18.91 -25.93
N SER A 180 -26.60 18.23 -25.55
CA SER A 180 -27.94 18.54 -26.05
C SER A 180 -28.34 19.98 -25.72
N ARG A 181 -28.15 20.42 -24.48
CA ARG A 181 -28.47 21.80 -24.05
C ARG A 181 -27.67 22.84 -24.83
N GLU A 182 -26.39 22.59 -25.07
CA GLU A 182 -25.52 23.48 -25.85
C GLU A 182 -25.96 23.57 -27.31
N TYR A 183 -26.27 22.45 -27.94
CA TYR A 183 -26.82 22.39 -29.30
C TYR A 183 -28.09 23.25 -29.44
N TYR A 184 -29.06 23.08 -28.54
CA TYR A 184 -30.29 23.88 -28.55
C TYR A 184 -30.02 25.38 -28.34
N ARG A 185 -29.09 25.75 -27.44
CA ARG A 185 -28.69 27.14 -27.23
C ARG A 185 -28.09 27.75 -28.50
N HIS A 186 -27.24 27.01 -29.21
CA HIS A 186 -26.61 27.48 -30.44
C HIS A 186 -27.64 27.68 -31.56
N GLN A 187 -28.57 26.73 -31.73
CA GLN A 187 -29.69 26.83 -32.68
C GLN A 187 -30.56 28.08 -32.43
N MET A 188 -30.93 28.33 -31.16
CA MET A 188 -31.72 29.51 -30.79
C MET A 188 -31.00 30.83 -31.07
N ARG A 189 -29.67 30.89 -30.90
CA ARG A 189 -28.87 32.08 -31.24
C ARG A 189 -28.84 32.35 -32.74
N ARG A 190 -28.74 31.30 -33.56
CA ARG A 190 -28.73 31.44 -35.03
C ARG A 190 -30.08 31.91 -35.57
N ARG A 191 -31.20 31.45 -34.99
CA ARG A 191 -32.55 31.87 -35.37
C ARG A 191 -32.91 33.31 -35.00
N ARG A 192 -32.14 33.95 -34.11
CA ARG A 192 -32.33 35.34 -33.67
C ARG A 192 -31.49 36.36 -34.46
N ARG A 193 -30.66 35.90 -35.40
CA ARG A 193 -29.90 36.73 -36.33
C ARG A 193 -30.60 36.69 -37.69
#